data_AF-A0A820TX70-F1
#
_entry.id   AF-A0A820TX70-F1
#
_cell.length_a   1.000
_cell.length_b   1.000
_cell.length_c   1.000
_cell.angle_alpha   90.00
_cell.angle_beta   90.00
_cell.angle_gamma   90.00
#
_symmetry.space_group_name_H-M   'P 1'
#
loop_
_entity.id
_entity.type
_entity.pdbx_description
1 polymer ?
#
loop_
_entity_poly.entity_id
_entity_poly.type
_entity_poly.pdbx_seq_one_letter_code
_entity_poly.pdbx_strand_id
1 'polypeptide(L)'
;MSKYASNTNFTEEVLSFREESFYNFIEQQCGSVVREIMQVQDISSVDCLLEIGNIFTFLQLDSEELTPIKRKAGIFLNDGR
;
A
#
# COMPACT_ATOMS: atom_id res chain seq x y z
N MET A 1 -28.83 -13.57 20.31
CA MET A 1 -28.16 -12.49 19.56
C MET A 1 -26.67 -12.72 19.60
N SER A 2 -26.05 -13.14 18.49
CA SER A 2 -24.60 -13.09 18.30
C SER A 2 -24.36 -12.37 16.99
N LYS A 3 -23.80 -11.16 17.09
CA LYS A 3 -23.59 -10.19 16.00
C LYS A 3 -22.24 -10.46 15.34
N TYR A 4 -22.16 -11.53 14.57
CA TYR A 4 -21.11 -11.67 13.57
C TYR A 4 -21.80 -12.00 12.26
N ALA A 5 -22.43 -10.97 11.68
CA ALA A 5 -22.73 -11.00 10.26
C ALA A 5 -21.37 -11.07 9.55
N SER A 6 -21.04 -12.26 9.05
CA SER A 6 -19.95 -12.46 8.12
C SER A 6 -20.20 -11.53 6.94
N ASN A 7 -19.47 -10.43 6.86
CA ASN A 7 -19.50 -9.51 5.71
C ASN A 7 -18.79 -10.18 4.53
N THR A 8 -19.45 -11.17 3.93
CA THR A 8 -18.94 -11.94 2.77
C THR A 8 -19.00 -11.17 1.45
N ASN A 9 -19.36 -9.88 1.44
CA ASN A 9 -19.34 -9.03 0.23
C ASN A 9 -18.12 -8.11 0.13
N PHE A 10 -17.29 -8.00 1.18
CA PHE A 10 -16.14 -7.09 1.18
C PHE A 10 -15.00 -7.58 0.27
N THR A 11 -14.93 -8.89 0.03
CA THR A 11 -13.78 -9.50 -0.65
C THR A 11 -13.87 -9.37 -2.17
N GLU A 12 -15.04 -9.58 -2.78
CA GLU A 12 -15.19 -9.50 -4.24
C GLU A 12 -15.09 -8.07 -4.77
N GLU A 13 -15.65 -7.11 -4.04
CA GLU A 13 -15.61 -5.69 -4.43
C GLU A 13 -14.18 -5.14 -4.38
N VAL A 14 -13.43 -5.44 -3.31
CA VAL A 14 -12.03 -5.00 -3.16
C VAL A 14 -11.14 -5.59 -4.25
N LEU A 15 -11.37 -6.85 -4.64
CA LEU A 15 -10.66 -7.49 -5.76
C LEU A 15 -10.91 -6.79 -7.11
N SER A 16 -11.98 -6.00 -7.24
CA SER A 16 -12.26 -5.22 -8.45
C SER A 16 -11.61 -3.83 -8.46
N PHE A 17 -11.09 -3.34 -7.33
CA PHE A 17 -10.51 -2.01 -7.25
C PHE A 17 -9.24 -1.89 -8.08
N ARG A 18 -9.17 -0.82 -8.88
CA ARG A 18 -8.06 -0.46 -9.74
C ARG A 18 -7.77 1.04 -9.62
N GLU A 19 -6.51 1.41 -9.77
CA GLU A 19 -6.00 2.78 -9.79
C GLU A 19 -6.53 3.61 -8.60
N GLU A 20 -7.19 4.73 -8.84
CA GLU A 20 -7.62 5.66 -7.79
C GLU A 20 -8.61 5.02 -6.79
N SER A 21 -9.47 4.10 -7.23
CA SER A 21 -10.36 3.37 -6.31
C SER A 21 -9.59 2.49 -5.34
N PHE A 22 -8.51 1.85 -5.81
CA PHE A 22 -7.60 1.08 -4.99
C PHE A 22 -6.82 2.01 -4.04
N TYR A 23 -6.27 3.12 -4.54
CA TYR A 23 -5.53 4.07 -3.72
C TYR A 23 -6.39 4.69 -2.61
N ASN A 24 -7.64 5.03 -2.91
CA ASN A 24 -8.61 5.52 -1.93
C ASN A 24 -8.92 4.47 -0.87
N PHE A 25 -9.09 3.20 -1.27
CA PHE A 25 -9.29 2.10 -0.34
C PHE A 25 -8.07 1.93 0.58
N ILE A 26 -6.85 1.91 0.03
CA ILE A 26 -5.62 1.82 0.81
C ILE A 26 -5.48 3.01 1.77
N GLU A 27 -5.80 4.23 1.35
CA GLU A 27 -5.76 5.39 2.23
C GLU A 27 -6.77 5.28 3.38
N GLN A 28 -7.99 4.82 3.11
CA GLN A 28 -9.01 4.63 4.13
C GLN A 28 -8.64 3.54 5.15
N GLN A 29 -8.00 2.46 4.72
CA GLN A 29 -7.69 1.32 5.59
C GLN A 29 -6.30 1.40 6.25
N CYS A 30 -5.32 1.95 5.54
CA CYS A 30 -3.91 1.92 5.91
C CYS A 30 -3.28 3.32 6.08
N GLY A 31 -3.98 4.38 5.69
CA GLY A 31 -3.52 5.76 5.78
C GLY A 31 -2.79 6.27 4.54
N SER A 32 -2.61 7.59 4.49
CA SER A 32 -2.07 8.31 3.32
C SER A 32 -0.64 7.94 2.97
N VAL A 33 0.20 7.64 3.97
CA VAL A 33 1.60 7.23 3.73
C VAL A 33 1.67 5.93 2.94
N VAL A 34 0.83 4.95 3.28
CA VAL A 34 0.80 3.66 2.56
C VAL A 34 0.25 3.86 1.15
N ARG A 35 -0.76 4.73 0.97
CA ARG A 35 -1.24 5.10 -0.38
C ARG A 35 -0.11 5.68 -1.24
N GLU A 36 0.64 6.65 -0.72
CA GLU A 36 1.77 7.25 -1.44
C GLU A 36 2.82 6.19 -1.83
N ILE A 37 3.12 5.26 -0.92
CA ILE A 37 4.04 4.14 -1.18
C ILE A 37 3.54 3.25 -2.33
N MET A 38 2.24 2.91 -2.35
CA MET A 38 1.65 2.11 -3.42
C MET A 38 1.71 2.84 -4.76
N GLN A 39 1.41 4.14 -4.77
CA GLN A 39 1.44 4.97 -5.99
C GLN A 39 2.84 5.03 -6.60
N VAL A 40 3.89 5.24 -5.80
CA VAL A 40 5.26 5.32 -6.34
C VAL A 40 5.77 3.97 -6.85
N GLN A 41 5.29 2.87 -6.25
CA GLN A 41 5.61 1.52 -6.72
C GLN A 41 4.73 1.06 -7.90
N ASP A 42 3.83 1.91 -8.39
CA ASP A 42 2.84 1.58 -9.42
C ASP A 42 1.97 0.36 -9.05
N ILE A 43 1.71 0.19 -7.74
CA ILE A 43 0.84 -0.86 -7.21
C ILE A 43 -0.58 -0.33 -7.26
N SER A 44 -1.22 -0.48 -8.40
CA SER A 44 -2.53 0.11 -8.68
C SER A 44 -3.70 -0.86 -8.49
N SER A 45 -3.47 -2.08 -8.01
CA SER A 45 -4.52 -3.09 -7.86
C SER A 45 -4.18 -4.15 -6.81
N VAL A 46 -5.19 -4.89 -6.37
CA VAL A 46 -4.99 -6.07 -5.50
C VAL A 46 -4.17 -7.15 -6.20
N ASP A 47 -4.39 -7.35 -7.51
CA ASP A 47 -3.61 -8.34 -8.29
C ASP A 47 -2.12 -7.98 -8.28
N CYS A 48 -1.78 -6.74 -8.63
CA CYS A 48 -0.39 -6.25 -8.56
C CYS A 48 0.20 -6.38 -7.15
N LEU A 49 -0.59 -6.05 -6.12
CA LEU A 49 -0.15 -6.16 -4.73
C LEU A 49 0.19 -7.61 -4.34
N LEU A 50 -0.64 -8.57 -4.77
CA LEU A 50 -0.47 -9.99 -4.46
C LEU A 50 0.66 -10.64 -5.27
N GLU A 51 0.97 -10.12 -6.45
CA GLU A 51 2.10 -10.57 -7.28
C GLU A 51 3.45 -10.09 -6.74
N ILE A 52 3.47 -9.10 -5.84
CA ILE A 52 4.69 -8.61 -5.22
C ILE A 52 5.16 -9.57 -4.15
N GLY A 53 6.21 -10.34 -4.48
CA GLY A 53 6.83 -11.29 -3.56
C GLY A 53 7.44 -10.65 -2.32
N ASN A 54 7.77 -9.36 -2.34
CA ASN A 54 8.22 -8.61 -1.18
C ASN A 54 7.77 -7.16 -1.25
N ILE A 55 6.77 -6.76 -0.47
CA ILE A 55 6.28 -5.37 -0.49
C ILE A 55 7.31 -4.36 0.03
N PHE A 56 8.39 -4.80 0.67
CA PHE A 56 9.44 -3.94 1.20
C PHE A 56 10.58 -3.67 0.22
N THR A 57 10.56 -4.20 -1.01
CA THR A 57 11.62 -3.89 -1.99
C THR A 57 11.73 -2.40 -2.31
N PHE A 58 10.66 -1.61 -2.18
CA PHE A 58 10.76 -0.15 -2.34
C PHE A 58 11.65 0.55 -1.30
N LEU A 59 11.85 -0.06 -0.13
CA LEU A 59 12.79 0.47 0.86
C LEU A 59 14.22 0.41 0.33
N GLN A 60 14.51 -0.54 -0.54
CA GLN A 60 15.81 -0.75 -1.16
C GLN A 60 16.02 0.09 -2.43
N LEU A 61 14.95 0.67 -2.99
CA LEU A 61 15.06 1.55 -4.16
C LEU A 61 15.72 2.86 -3.74
N ASP A 62 16.93 3.10 -4.24
CA ASP A 62 17.67 4.35 -4.01
C ASP A 62 17.16 5.41 -4.99
N SER A 63 16.18 6.19 -4.55
CA SER A 63 15.55 7.24 -5.34
C SER A 63 15.32 8.48 -4.48
N GLU A 64 15.76 9.64 -4.99
CA GLU A 64 15.48 10.93 -4.37
C GLU A 64 13.97 11.18 -4.24
N GLU A 65 13.15 10.67 -5.17
CA GLU A 65 11.70 10.78 -5.14
C GLU A 65 11.06 9.97 -4.00
N LEU A 66 11.71 8.89 -3.56
CA LEU A 66 11.25 8.06 -2.44
C LEU A 66 11.69 8.60 -1.07
N THR A 67 12.68 9.49 -1.03
CA THR A 67 13.23 10.04 0.22
C THR A 67 12.18 10.75 1.09
N PRO A 68 11.30 11.61 0.54
CA PRO A 68 10.22 12.23 1.32
C PRO A 68 9.27 11.20 1.93
N ILE A 69 8.92 10.15 1.18
CA ILE A 69 7.98 9.11 1.62
C ILE A 69 8.63 8.24 2.70
N LYS A 70 9.89 7.83 2.52
CA LYS A 70 10.65 7.07 3.54
C LYS A 70 10.76 7.86 4.85
N ARG A 71 11.00 9.18 4.78
CA ARG A 71 10.97 10.06 5.97
C ARG A 71 9.59 10.11 6.63
N LYS A 72 8.51 10.29 5.87
CA LYS A 72 7.12 10.29 6.41
C LYS A 72 6.78 8.97 7.09
N ALA A 73 7.27 7.85 6.56
CA ALA A 73 7.08 6.51 7.12
C ALA A 73 7.96 6.22 8.35
N GLY A 74 8.83 7.14 8.77
CA GLY A 74 9.79 6.92 9.87
C GLY A 74 10.89 5.93 9.53
N ILE A 75 11.11 5.66 8.23
CA ILE A 75 12.12 4.74 7.76
C ILE A 75 13.41 5.52 7.55
N PHE A 76 14.24 5.51 8.59
CA PHE A 76 15.62 5.96 8.49
C PHE A 76 16.41 4.85 7.82
N LEU A 77 16.70 5.00 6.53
CA LEU A 77 17.80 4.27 5.94
C LEU A 77 19.04 4.77 6.70
N ASN A 78 19.61 3.91 7.53
CA ASN A 78 20.94 4.12 8.09
C ASN A 78 21.88 4.11 6.88
N ASP A 79 22.15 5.28 6.33
CA ASP A 79 23.34 5.54 5.56
C ASP A 79 24.50 5.17 6.47
N GLY A 80 25.13 4.02 6.22
CA GLY A 80 26.24 3.55 7.06
C GLY A 80 27.49 4.44 7.04
N ARG A 81 27.37 5.74 6.69
CA ARG A 81 28.42 6.75 6.60
C ARG A 81 27.88 8.17 6.74
#